data_AF-A0A2D0HEA5-F1
#
_entry.id   AF-A0A2D0HEA5-F1
#
_cell.length_a   1.000
_cell.length_b   1.000
_cell.length_c   1.000
_cell.angle_alpha   90.00
_cell.angle_beta   90.00
_cell.angle_gamma   90.00
#
_symmetry.space_group_name_H-M   'P 1'
#
loop_
_entity.id
_entity.type
_entity.pdbx_description
1 polymer ?
#
loop_
_entity_poly.entity_id
_entity_poly.type
_entity_poly.pdbx_seq_one_letter_code
_entity_poly.pdbx_strand_id
1 'polypeptide(L)'
;MVQSFEIELNYEAIAKNQKPRKRCVGGGRKARLERVEDKLFFILFYFKCYPTFDVAGVLFDLHHSRVHRWMLRLQPLLEKALGKKSEKC
;
A
#
# COMPACT_ATOMS: atom_id res chain seq x y z
N MET A 1 13.39 -9.04 0.15
CA MET A 1 11.95 -8.82 -0.14
C MET A 1 11.36 -7.69 0.71
N VAL A 2 11.47 -7.73 2.04
CA VAL A 2 11.00 -6.61 2.89
C VAL A 2 11.77 -5.32 2.61
N GLN A 3 13.12 -5.39 2.58
CA GLN A 3 13.98 -4.23 2.32
C GLN A 3 13.76 -3.61 0.92
N SER A 4 13.57 -4.42 -0.12
CA SER A 4 13.30 -3.91 -1.47
C SER A 4 11.94 -3.21 -1.55
N PHE A 5 10.93 -3.75 -0.87
CA PHE A 5 9.61 -3.13 -0.78
C PHE A 5 9.63 -1.84 0.04
N GLU A 6 10.41 -1.78 1.12
CA GLU A 6 10.62 -0.57 1.91
C GLU A 6 11.27 0.56 1.08
N ILE A 7 12.27 0.22 0.28
CA ILE A 7 12.92 1.16 -0.65
C ILE A 7 11.89 1.74 -1.64
N GLU A 8 11.07 0.90 -2.28
CA GLU A 8 10.02 1.34 -3.21
C GLU A 8 8.97 2.24 -2.54
N LEU A 9 8.55 1.91 -1.30
CA LEU A 9 7.66 2.74 -0.52
C LEU A 9 8.26 4.12 -0.22
N ASN A 10 9.56 4.18 0.09
CA ASN A 10 10.27 5.43 0.34
C ASN A 10 10.38 6.27 -0.93
N TYR A 11 10.71 5.68 -2.09
CA TYR A 11 10.70 6.38 -3.38
C TYR A 11 9.32 6.97 -3.71
N GLU A 12 8.24 6.20 -3.51
CA GLU A 12 6.88 6.69 -3.73
C GLU A 12 6.53 7.86 -2.79
N ALA A 13 6.98 7.81 -1.53
CA ALA A 13 6.76 8.88 -0.56
C ALA A 13 7.51 10.17 -0.95
N ILE A 14 8.75 10.04 -1.42
CA ILE A 14 9.56 11.16 -1.94
C ILE A 14 8.85 11.80 -3.14
N ALA A 15 8.42 11.00 -4.12
CA ALA A 15 7.72 11.49 -5.31
C ALA A 15 6.42 12.24 -4.96
N LYS A 16 5.67 11.79 -3.94
CA LYS A 16 4.45 12.49 -3.47
C LYS A 16 4.74 13.81 -2.77
N ASN A 17 5.87 13.93 -2.09
CA ASN A 17 6.26 15.16 -1.39
C ASN A 17 6.69 16.29 -2.34
N GLN A 18 7.00 16.01 -3.60
CA GLN A 18 7.38 17.01 -4.60
C GLN A 18 6.18 17.84 -5.12
N LYS A 19 4.93 17.38 -4.92
CA LYS A 19 3.74 18.13 -5.33
C LYS A 19 3.42 19.26 -4.34
N PRO A 20 2.98 20.44 -4.80
CA PRO A 20 2.59 21.52 -3.88
C PRO A 20 1.43 21.05 -2.99
N ARG A 21 1.63 21.12 -1.67
CA ARG A 21 0.64 20.65 -0.68
C ARG A 21 -0.06 21.83 -0.02
N LYS A 22 -1.38 21.69 0.16
CA LYS A 22 -2.19 22.65 0.93
C LYS A 22 -2.03 22.54 2.45
N ARG A 23 -1.48 21.42 2.96
CA ARG A 23 -1.32 21.13 4.40
C ARG A 23 0.15 20.87 4.75
N CYS A 24 0.51 21.08 6.01
CA CYS A 24 1.84 20.76 6.55
C CYS A 24 2.18 19.25 6.40
N VAL A 25 3.48 18.91 6.48
CA VAL A 25 3.91 17.51 6.47
C VAL A 25 3.24 16.79 7.65
N GLY A 26 2.56 15.68 7.39
CA GLY A 26 1.90 14.90 8.44
C GLY A 26 0.58 15.48 8.96
N GLY A 27 0.08 16.60 8.43
CA GLY A 27 -1.20 17.22 8.84
C GLY A 27 -2.47 16.49 8.37
N GLY A 28 -2.36 15.22 7.96
CA GLY A 28 -3.47 14.37 7.54
C GLY A 28 -3.80 13.30 8.58
N ARG A 29 -4.90 12.57 8.38
CA ARG A 29 -5.21 11.40 9.21
C ARG A 29 -4.11 10.36 9.06
N LYS A 30 -3.53 9.92 10.19
CA LYS A 30 -2.53 8.86 10.22
C LYS A 30 -3.09 7.57 9.63
N ALA A 31 -2.27 6.86 8.86
CA ALA A 31 -2.62 5.56 8.32
C ALA A 31 -2.72 4.55 9.48
N ARG A 32 -3.71 3.63 9.43
CA ARG A 32 -3.75 2.51 10.38
C ARG A 32 -2.66 1.46 10.09
N LEU A 33 -2.27 1.30 8.82
CA LEU A 33 -1.10 0.52 8.43
C LEU A 33 0.12 1.44 8.48
N GLU A 34 0.74 1.54 9.65
CA GLU A 34 1.90 2.40 9.87
C GLU A 34 3.18 1.72 9.39
N ARG A 35 3.35 0.45 9.81
CA ARG A 35 4.56 -0.33 9.56
C ARG A 35 4.64 -0.82 8.11
N VAL A 36 5.85 -1.14 7.68
CA VAL A 36 6.10 -1.64 6.32
C VAL A 36 5.64 -3.09 6.20
N GLU A 37 5.86 -3.86 7.26
CA GLU A 37 5.48 -5.26 7.40
C GLU A 37 3.96 -5.42 7.27
N ASP A 38 3.18 -4.55 7.91
CA ASP A 38 1.71 -4.60 7.83
C ASP A 38 1.21 -4.36 6.39
N LYS A 39 1.86 -3.45 5.66
CA LYS A 39 1.52 -3.16 4.25
C LYS A 39 1.88 -4.34 3.35
N LEU A 40 3.05 -4.93 3.58
CA LEU A 40 3.49 -6.10 2.83
C LEU A 40 2.59 -7.31 3.13
N PHE A 41 2.26 -7.55 4.40
CA PHE A 41 1.35 -8.62 4.80
C PHE A 41 -0.05 -8.41 4.21
N PHE A 42 -0.58 -7.19 4.24
CA PHE A 42 -1.87 -6.86 3.64
C PHE A 42 -1.93 -7.22 2.14
N ILE A 43 -0.94 -6.80 1.35
CA ILE A 43 -0.97 -7.05 -0.10
C ILE A 43 -0.73 -8.52 -0.42
N LEU A 44 0.14 -9.20 0.32
CA LEU A 44 0.37 -10.64 0.15
C LEU A 44 -0.86 -11.45 0.55
N PHE A 45 -1.51 -11.10 1.66
CA PHE A 45 -2.78 -11.70 2.08
C PHE A 45 -3.86 -11.49 1.03
N TYR A 46 -3.92 -10.29 0.43
CA TYR A 46 -4.86 -9.99 -0.65
C TYR A 46 -4.63 -10.89 -1.87
N PHE A 47 -3.37 -11.08 -2.31
CA PHE A 47 -3.05 -11.96 -3.43
C PHE A 47 -3.18 -13.46 -3.11
N LYS A 48 -3.02 -13.86 -1.84
CA LYS A 48 -3.10 -15.26 -1.44
C LYS A 48 -4.55 -15.74 -1.28
N CYS A 49 -5.40 -14.92 -0.68
CA CYS A 49 -6.76 -15.31 -0.29
C CYS A 49 -7.85 -14.65 -1.13
N TYR A 50 -7.52 -13.65 -1.96
CA TYR A 50 -8.47 -12.82 -2.70
C TYR A 50 -9.72 -12.43 -1.88
N PRO A 51 -9.54 -11.93 -0.63
CA PRO A 51 -10.67 -11.59 0.22
C PRO A 51 -11.46 -10.44 -0.39
N THR A 52 -12.76 -10.40 -0.15
CA THR A 52 -13.57 -9.23 -0.48
C THR A 52 -13.10 -8.00 0.31
N PHE A 53 -13.30 -6.80 -0.23
CA PHE A 53 -12.83 -5.56 0.41
C PHE A 53 -13.44 -5.32 1.78
N ASP A 54 -14.65 -5.82 2.04
CA ASP A 54 -15.29 -5.74 3.35
C ASP A 54 -14.64 -6.68 4.36
N VAL A 55 -14.30 -7.92 3.96
CA VAL A 55 -13.60 -8.89 4.82
C VAL A 55 -12.20 -8.39 5.14
N ALA A 56 -11.46 -7.89 4.16
CA ALA A 56 -10.17 -7.26 4.38
C ALA A 56 -10.31 -5.97 5.23
N GLY A 57 -11.43 -5.26 5.10
CA GLY A 57 -11.75 -4.11 5.94
C GLY A 57 -11.90 -4.49 7.41
N VAL A 58 -12.65 -5.56 7.69
CA VAL A 58 -12.86 -6.07 9.06
C VAL A 58 -11.53 -6.58 9.66
N LEU A 59 -10.73 -7.33 8.89
CA LEU A 59 -9.47 -7.89 9.38
C LEU A 59 -8.41 -6.84 9.72
N PHE A 60 -8.35 -5.75 8.95
CA PHE A 60 -7.35 -4.69 9.11
C PHE A 60 -7.91 -3.40 9.75
N ASP A 61 -9.16 -3.44 10.24
CA ASP A 61 -9.90 -2.30 10.80
C ASP A 61 -9.86 -1.07 9.85
N LEU A 62 -10.10 -1.34 8.57
CA LEU A 62 -10.15 -0.36 7.48
C LEU A 62 -11.54 -0.29 6.89
N HIS A 63 -11.95 0.90 6.45
CA HIS A 63 -13.13 1.04 5.61
C HIS A 63 -12.85 0.50 4.20
N HIS A 64 -13.84 -0.11 3.54
CA HIS A 64 -13.71 -0.74 2.21
C HIS A 64 -12.99 0.16 1.18
N SER A 65 -13.32 1.46 1.18
CA SER A 65 -12.73 2.42 0.23
C SER A 65 -11.24 2.66 0.46
N ARG A 66 -10.76 2.49 1.70
CA ARG A 66 -9.33 2.55 2.02
C ARG A 66 -8.63 1.27 1.60
N VAL A 67 -9.23 0.10 1.82
CA VAL A 67 -8.70 -1.20 1.40
C VAL A 67 -8.45 -1.20 -0.10
N HIS A 68 -9.44 -0.79 -0.89
CA HIS A 68 -9.30 -0.67 -2.34
C HIS A 68 -8.16 0.29 -2.74
N ARG A 69 -8.07 1.45 -2.10
CA ARG A 69 -6.98 2.42 -2.35
C ARG A 69 -5.60 1.85 -1.99
N TRP A 70 -5.50 1.09 -0.90
CA TRP A 70 -4.26 0.43 -0.50
C TRP A 70 -3.88 -0.66 -1.50
N MET A 71 -4.83 -1.48 -1.94
CA MET A 71 -4.61 -2.51 -2.95
C MET A 71 -4.06 -1.90 -4.25
N LEU A 72 -4.74 -0.91 -4.82
CA LEU A 72 -4.30 -0.23 -6.05
C LEU A 72 -2.92 0.44 -5.91
N ARG A 73 -2.59 0.92 -4.71
CA ARG A 73 -1.30 1.56 -4.43
C ARG A 73 -0.17 0.55 -4.24
N LEU A 74 -0.42 -0.53 -3.50
CA LEU A 74 0.60 -1.49 -3.09
C LEU A 74 0.89 -2.53 -4.17
N GLN A 75 -0.08 -2.83 -5.03
CA GLN A 75 0.09 -3.73 -6.17
C GLN A 75 1.33 -3.36 -7.04
N PRO A 76 1.45 -2.14 -7.60
CA PRO A 76 2.58 -1.80 -8.45
C PRO A 76 3.91 -1.71 -7.67
N LEU A 77 3.86 -1.43 -6.36
CA LEU A 77 5.06 -1.42 -5.51
C LEU A 77 5.56 -2.84 -5.27
N LEU A 78 4.66 -3.80 -5.09
CA LEU A 78 4.99 -5.20 -4.95
C LEU A 78 5.60 -5.74 -6.25
N GLU A 79 5.01 -5.43 -7.41
CA GLU A 79 5.53 -5.81 -8.74
C GLU A 79 6.97 -5.33 -8.95
N LYS A 80 7.23 -4.05 -8.64
CA LYS A 80 8.58 -3.47 -8.68
C LYS A 80 9.54 -4.16 -7.72
N ALA A 81 9.12 -4.37 -6.47
CA ALA A 81 9.94 -5.03 -5.46
C ALA A 81 10.27 -6.49 -5.79
N LEU A 82 9.43 -7.16 -6.58
CA LEU A 82 9.65 -8.51 -7.09
C LEU A 82 10.42 -8.54 -8.41
N GLY A 83 10.63 -7.39 -9.07
CA GLY A 83 11.22 -7.30 -10.41
C GLY A 83 10.37 -7.99 -11.48
N LYS A 84 9.08 -8.23 -11.20
CA LYS A 84 8.15 -8.92 -12.11
C LYS A 84 7.16 -7.93 -12.67
N LYS A 85 7.02 -7.92 -13.99
CA LYS A 85 5.94 -7.21 -14.67
C LYS A 85 4.77 -8.19 -14.73
N SER A 86 3.75 -8.04 -13.91
CA SER A 86 2.50 -8.76 -14.19
C SER A 86 1.89 -8.12 -15.42
N GLU A 87 1.85 -8.90 -16.49
CA GLU A 87 1.13 -8.57 -17.71
C GLU A 87 -0.29 -8.18 -17.32
N LYS A 88 -0.70 -6.98 -17.74
CA LYS A 88 -2.10 -6.58 -17.63
C LYS A 88 -2.87 -7.53 -18.54
N CYS A 89 -3.69 -8.42 -17.98
CA CYS A 89 -4.82 -8.98 -18.74
C CYS A 89 -5.80 -7.87 -19.08
#